data_AF-A0A1F3EXH9-F1
#
_entry.id   AF-A0A1F3EXH9-F1
#
_cell.length_a   1.000
_cell.length_b   1.000
_cell.length_c   1.000
_cell.angle_alpha   90.00
_cell.angle_beta   90.00
_cell.angle_gamma   90.00
#
_symmetry.space_group_name_H-M   'P 1'
#
loop_
_entity.id
_entity.type
_entity.pdbx_description
1 polymer ?
#
loop_
_entity_poly.entity_id
_entity_poly.type
_entity_poly.pdbx_seq_one_letter_code
_entity_poly.pdbx_strand_id
1 'polypeptide(L)' 'MTTIIIETKNENAAIALINFLKALDFKATFKSITNKKTLKIPIEKANKNADFMALAGIWEGKDMSLEQLRDKAWGGRL' A
#
# COMPACT_ATOMS: atom_id res chain seq x y z
N MET A 1 26.37 -23.20 -14.24
CA MET A 1 25.87 -21.84 -13.93
C MET A 1 26.32 -21.49 -12.54
N THR A 2 26.92 -20.32 -12.36
CA THR A 2 27.49 -19.89 -11.07
C THR A 2 26.69 -18.69 -10.58
N THR A 3 26.19 -18.75 -9.35
CA THR A 3 25.34 -17.71 -8.76
C THR A 3 26.08 -17.06 -7.60
N ILE A 4 26.18 -15.73 -7.61
CA ILE A 4 26.77 -14.94 -6.53
C ILE A 4 25.63 -14.19 -5.83
N ILE A 5 25.54 -14.34 -4.50
CA ILE A 5 24.57 -13.63 -3.66
C ILE A 5 25.35 -12.57 -2.89
N ILE A 6 24.95 -11.30 -3.04
CA ILE A 6 25.56 -10.17 -2.36
C ILE A 6 24.52 -9.57 -1.42
N GLU A 7 24.82 -9.56 -0.13
CA GLU A 7 24.01 -8.91 0.89
C GLU A 7 24.61 -7.54 1.22
N THR A 8 23.78 -6.51 1.18
CA THR A 8 24.18 -5.14 1.50
C THR A 8 23.17 -4.53 2.45
N LYS A 9 23.68 -3.88 3.50
CA LYS A 9 22.86 -3.15 4.49
C LYS A 9 22.36 -1.81 3.94
N ASN A 10 22.98 -1.28 2.88
CA ASN A 10 22.67 0.03 2.33
C ASN A 10 21.94 -0.13 1.00
N GLU A 11 20.68 0.32 0.96
CA GLU A 11 19.81 0.22 -0.23
C GLU A 11 20.37 1.02 -1.42
N ASN A 12 20.97 2.19 -1.18
CA ASN A 12 21.53 3.01 -2.26
C ASN A 12 22.73 2.34 -2.92
N ALA A 13 23.59 1.69 -2.12
CA ALA A 13 24.72 0.91 -2.63
C ALA A 13 24.23 -0.30 -3.44
N ALA A 14 23.15 -0.96 -3.01
CA ALA A 14 22.55 -2.08 -3.74
C ALA A 14 22.06 -1.65 -5.12
N ILE A 15 21.35 -0.51 -5.20
CA ILE A 15 20.83 0.04 -6.46
C ILE A 15 21.97 0.40 -7.41
N ALA A 16 23.02 1.06 -6.92
CA ALA A 16 24.19 1.41 -7.71
C ALA A 16 24.88 0.15 -8.28
N LEU A 17 25.02 -0.90 -7.46
CA LEU A 17 25.63 -2.16 -7.86
C LEU A 17 24.78 -2.90 -8.91
N ILE A 18 23.46 -2.89 -8.79
CA ILE A 18 22.55 -3.43 -9.81
C ILE A 18 22.67 -2.68 -11.13
N ASN A 19 22.72 -1.35 -11.08
CA ASN A 19 22.84 -0.54 -12.28
C ASN A 19 24.17 -0.78 -12.99
N PHE A 20 25.25 -0.95 -12.24
CA PHE A 20 26.56 -1.35 -12.78
C PHE A 20 26.51 -2.74 -13.42
N LEU A 21 25.92 -3.73 -12.75
CA LEU A 21 25.81 -5.10 -13.29
C LEU A 21 24.94 -5.15 -14.55
N LYS A 22 23.86 -4.37 -14.61
CA LYS A 22 23.02 -4.24 -15.81
C LYS A 22 23.78 -3.62 -16.98
N ALA A 23 24.64 -2.64 -16.73
CA ALA A 23 25.48 -2.03 -17.77
C ALA A 23 26.49 -3.03 -18.38
N LEU A 24 26.86 -4.06 -17.62
CA LEU A 24 27.75 -5.15 -18.04
C LEU A 24 26.97 -6.37 -18.60
N ASP A 25 25.67 -6.22 -18.88
CA ASP A 25 24.79 -7.25 -19.44
C ASP A 25 24.57 -8.48 -18.54
N PHE A 26 24.77 -8.33 -17.22
CA PHE A 26 24.47 -9.39 -16.25
C PHE A 26 23.00 -9.37 -15.83
N LYS A 27 22.42 -10.57 -15.69
CA LYS A 27 21.07 -10.76 -15.14
C LYS A 27 21.06 -10.58 -13.61
N ALA A 28 20.95 -9.33 -13.15
CA ALA A 28 20.84 -9.01 -11.73
C ALA A 28 19.39 -9.14 -11.24
N THR A 29 19.16 -9.93 -10.18
CA THR A 29 17.85 -10.04 -9.52
C THR A 29 17.92 -9.36 -8.15
N PHE A 30 17.13 -8.31 -7.94
CA PHE A 30 17.03 -7.66 -6.63
C PHE A 30 15.89 -8.28 -5.83
N LYS A 31 16.20 -8.79 -4.64
CA LYS A 31 15.20 -9.15 -3.63
C LYS A 31 15.44 -8.23 -2.43
N SER A 32 14.62 -7.20 -2.30
CA SER A 32 14.61 -6.42 -1.07
C SER A 32 14.04 -7.29 0.03
N ILE A 33 14.86 -7.66 1.01
CA ILE A 33 14.40 -8.27 2.26
C ILE A 33 13.97 -7.13 3.19
N THR A 34 13.13 -6.21 2.69
CA THR A 34 12.39 -5.35 3.60
C THR A 34 11.34 -6.27 4.19
N ASN A 35 11.50 -6.64 5.46
CA ASN A 35 10.42 -7.17 6.29
C ASN A 35 9.35 -6.06 6.42
N LYS A 36 8.65 -5.76 5.33
CA LYS A 36 7.35 -5.12 5.39
C LYS A 36 6.48 -6.17 6.06
N LYS A 37 6.41 -6.10 7.40
CA LYS A 37 5.26 -6.57 8.14
C LYS A 37 4.08 -5.82 7.53
N THR A 38 3.53 -6.36 6.45
CA THR A 38 2.17 -6.06 6.06
C THR A 38 1.38 -6.44 7.30
N LEU A 39 0.98 -5.43 8.07
CA LEU A 39 -0.07 -5.59 9.05
C LEU A 39 -1.24 -6.11 8.23
N LYS A 40 -1.37 -7.44 8.16
CA LYS A 40 -2.57 -8.11 7.72
C LYS A 40 -3.56 -7.79 8.82
N ILE A 41 -4.08 -6.56 8.82
CA ILE A 41 -5.29 -6.24 9.55
C ILE A 41 -6.30 -7.16 8.90
N PRO A 42 -6.81 -8.19 9.60
CA PRO A 42 -7.85 -9.01 9.05
C PRO A 42 -9.00 -8.05 8.77
N ILE A 43 -9.31 -7.85 7.49
CA ILE A 43 -10.54 -7.16 7.11
C ILE A 43 -11.64 -8.16 7.49
N GLU A 44 -12.11 -8.07 8.74
CA GLU A 44 -13.30 -8.78 9.16
C GLU A 44 -14.42 -8.28 8.25
N LYS A 45 -14.88 -9.16 7.36
CA LYS A 45 -16.02 -8.85 6.49
C LYS A 45 -17.17 -8.50 7.44
N ALA A 46 -17.69 -7.27 7.33
CA ALA A 46 -18.84 -6.85 8.08
C ALA A 46 -19.94 -7.92 7.97
N ASN A 47 -20.55 -8.27 9.10
CA ASN A 47 -21.65 -9.22 9.15
C ASN A 47 -22.71 -8.81 8.10
N LYS A 48 -23.21 -9.76 7.30
CA LYS A 48 -24.23 -9.49 6.27
C LYS A 48 -25.51 -8.86 6.84
N ASN A 49 -25.71 -9.00 8.15
CA ASN A 49 -26.83 -8.44 8.90
C ASN A 49 -26.49 -7.11 9.61
N ALA A 50 -25.34 -6.48 9.29
CA ALA A 50 -25.05 -5.15 9.79
C ALA A 50 -26.07 -4.18 9.21
N ASP A 51 -26.89 -3.60 10.09
CA ASP A 51 -27.93 -2.66 9.69
C ASP A 51 -27.27 -1.41 9.11
N PHE A 52 -27.39 -1.23 7.79
CA PHE A 52 -26.79 -0.11 7.07
C PHE A 52 -27.21 1.25 7.68
N MET A 53 -28.42 1.30 8.24
CA MET A 53 -28.95 2.50 8.88
C MET A 53 -28.43 2.73 10.30
N ALA A 54 -27.80 1.75 10.95
CA ALA A 54 -27.16 1.96 12.26
C ALA A 54 -26.02 3.00 12.19
N LEU A 55 -25.39 3.16 11.03
CA LEU A 55 -24.38 4.18 10.78
C LEU A 55 -24.96 5.50 10.27
N ALA A 56 -26.23 5.50 9.82
CA ALA A 56 -26.91 6.70 9.30
C ALA A 56 -27.22 7.70 10.42
N GLY A 57 -27.46 7.22 11.65
CA GLY A 57 -27.69 8.09 12.83
C GLY A 57 -26.51 9.01 13.17
N ILE A 58 -25.29 8.72 12.71
CA ILE A 58 -24.10 9.57 12.92
C ILE A 58 -24.22 10.94 12.21
N TRP A 59 -25.14 11.02 11.24
CA TRP A 59 -25.39 12.21 10.43
C TRP A 59 -26.74 12.85 10.72
N GLU A 60 -27.55 12.26 11.60
CA GLU A 60 -28.84 12.83 12.02
C GLU A 60 -28.61 14.16 12.76
N GLY A 61 -29.31 15.22 12.32
CA GLY A 61 -29.16 16.57 12.87
C GLY A 61 -27.99 17.39 12.31
N LYS A 62 -27.22 16.87 11.35
CA LYS A 62 -26.23 17.68 10.62
C LYS A 62 -26.85 18.23 9.33
N ASP A 63 -26.83 19.55 9.18
CA ASP A 63 -27.20 20.22 7.93
C ASP A 63 -26.03 20.09 6.93
N MET A 64 -25.94 18.93 6.27
CA MET A 64 -24.96 18.70 5.21
C MET A 64 -25.60 18.06 4.00
N SER A 65 -25.29 18.61 2.83
CA SER A 65 -25.72 18.03 1.56
C SER A 65 -24.87 16.82 1.17
N LEU A 66 -25.43 15.95 0.33
CA LEU A 66 -24.71 14.79 -0.22
C LEU A 66 -23.42 15.19 -0.95
N GLU A 67 -23.43 16.34 -1.62
CA GLU A 67 -22.30 16.89 -2.34
C GLU A 67 -21.15 17.26 -1.40
N GLN A 68 -21.45 17.89 -0.26
CA GLN A 68 -20.47 18.23 0.77
C GLN A 68 -19.85 16.98 1.42
N LEU A 69 -20.65 15.95 1.64
CA LEU A 69 -20.18 14.65 2.14
C LEU A 69 -19.22 13.99 1.16
N ARG A 70 -19.59 13.98 -0.13
CA ARG A 70 -18.77 13.39 -1.19
C ARG A 70 -17.46 14.15 -1.37
N ASP A 71 -17.49 15.48 -1.31
CA ASP A 71 -16.28 16.30 -1.40
C ASP A 71 -15.35 16.07 -0.20
N LYS A 72 -15.87 16.00 1.03
CA LYS A 72 -15.05 15.68 2.20
C LYS A 72 -14.47 14.27 2.18
N ALA A 73 -15.22 13.29 1.66
CA ALA A 73 -14.79 11.90 1.63
C ALA A 73 -13.77 11.61 0.51
N TRP A 74 -13.92 12.26 -0.65
CA TRP A 74 -13.17 11.92 -1.86
C TRP A 74 -12.40 13.09 -2.50
N GLY A 75 -12.51 14.29 -1.94
CA GLY A 75 -11.74 15.48 -2.33
C GLY A 75 -11.89 15.87 -3.81
N GLY A 76 -13.11 15.78 -4.35
CA GLY A 76 -13.40 16.11 -5.75
C GLY A 76 -12.73 15.20 -6.80
N ARG A 77 -12.22 14.02 -6.44
CA ARG A 77 -11.48 13.13 -7.37
C ARG A 77 -12.37 12.24 -8.26
N LEU A 78 -13.55 12.71 -8.66
CA LEU A 78 -14.46 11.97 -9.53
C LEU A 78 -14.69 12.69 -10.85
#